data_AF-A0A368H1X6-F1
#
_entry.id   AF-A0A368H1X6-F1
#
_cell.length_a   1.000
_cell.length_b   1.000
_cell.length_c   1.000
_cell.angle_alpha   90.00
_cell.angle_beta   90.00
_cell.angle_gamma   90.00
#
_symmetry.space_group_name_H-M   'P 1'
#
loop_
_entity.id
_entity.type
_entity.pdbx_description
1 polymer ?
#
loop_
_entity_poly.entity_id
_entity_poly.type
_entity_poly.pdbx_seq_one_letter_code
_entity_poly.pdbx_strand_id
1 'polypeptide(L)' 'MFFHVPTALLLIAITITQVKMDPLEAAPPECKDLAPEPTCKQWKNSESCGNRLLEPDFYCRKTCNYCA' A
#
# COMPACT_ATOMS: atom_id res chain seq x y z
N MET A 1 -60.88 14.59 -13.84
CA MET A 1 -59.58 14.71 -13.13
C MET A 1 -58.69 13.59 -13.64
N PHE A 2 -57.59 13.95 -14.30
CA PHE A 2 -56.72 13.02 -15.03
C PHE A 2 -55.85 12.21 -14.06
N PHE A 3 -55.89 10.89 -14.23
CA PHE A 3 -55.06 9.91 -13.52
C PHE A 3 -53.59 10.28 -13.68
N HIS A 4 -52.93 10.61 -12.57
CA HIS A 4 -51.49 10.80 -12.52
C HIS A 4 -50.81 9.44 -12.43
N VAL A 5 -49.98 9.16 -13.42
CA VAL A 5 -49.15 7.97 -13.58
C VAL A 5 -48.29 7.73 -12.32
N PRO A 6 -48.23 6.52 -11.75
CA PRO A 6 -47.30 6.22 -10.67
C PRO A 6 -45.94 5.94 -11.31
N THR A 7 -45.23 6.99 -11.71
CA THR A 7 -43.87 6.87 -12.19
C THR A 7 -42.91 7.29 -11.10
N ALA A 8 -41.93 6.42 -10.89
CA ALA A 8 -40.73 6.66 -10.12
C ALA A 8 -40.92 6.68 -8.61
N LEU A 9 -40.60 5.55 -7.98
CA LEU A 9 -39.34 5.53 -7.24
C LEU A 9 -38.89 4.07 -7.13
N LEU A 10 -38.12 3.66 -8.13
CA LEU A 10 -37.37 2.42 -8.12
C LEU A 10 -36.28 2.58 -7.04
N LEU A 11 -36.57 2.18 -5.80
CA LEU A 11 -35.61 2.17 -4.70
C LEU A 11 -34.62 1.02 -4.95
N ILE A 12 -33.60 1.29 -5.77
CA ILE A 12 -32.45 0.39 -5.92
C ILE A 12 -31.70 0.44 -4.60
N ALA A 13 -31.96 -0.53 -3.73
CA ALA A 13 -31.14 -0.79 -2.56
C ALA A 13 -29.78 -1.31 -3.05
N ILE A 14 -28.82 -0.40 -3.24
CA ILE A 14 -27.44 -0.76 -3.52
C ILE A 14 -26.88 -1.33 -2.21
N THR A 15 -26.88 -2.65 -2.06
CA THR A 15 -26.13 -3.32 -1.00
C THR A 15 -24.66 -3.17 -1.29
N ILE A 16 -24.05 -2.11 -0.76
CA ILE A 16 -22.60 -1.97 -0.73
C ILE A 16 -22.09 -3.01 0.27
N THR A 17 -21.80 -4.22 -0.19
CA THR A 17 -20.93 -5.15 0.53
C THR A 17 -19.60 -4.43 0.70
N GLN A 18 -19.36 -3.91 1.91
CA GLN A 18 -18.06 -3.42 2.30
C GLN A 18 -17.12 -4.63 2.23
N VAL A 19 -16.34 -4.70 1.15
CA VAL A 19 -15.13 -5.50 1.16
C VAL A 19 -14.33 -4.94 2.32
N LYS A 20 -14.27 -5.68 3.43
CA LYS A 20 -13.25 -5.48 4.44
C LYS A 20 -11.94 -5.63 3.69
N MET A 21 -11.38 -4.50 3.27
CA MET A 21 -9.96 -4.41 3.06
C MET A 21 -9.41 -4.58 4.46
N ASP A 22 -9.09 -5.81 4.85
CA ASP A 22 -8.15 -6.01 5.93
C ASP A 22 -6.98 -5.10 5.59
N PRO A 23 -6.62 -4.13 6.46
CA PRO A 23 -5.42 -3.36 6.24
C PRO A 23 -4.31 -4.39 6.14
N LEU A 24 -3.82 -4.60 4.92
CA LEU A 24 -2.70 -5.48 4.63
C LEU A 24 -1.62 -4.99 5.57
N GLU A 25 -1.37 -5.76 6.63
CA GLU A 25 -0.58 -5.34 7.78
C GLU A 25 0.77 -4.87 7.23
N ALA A 26 0.95 -3.55 7.15
CA ALA A 26 2.03 -2.91 6.41
C ALA A 26 3.32 -2.92 7.24
N ALA A 27 3.60 -4.04 7.88
CA ALA A 27 4.82 -4.29 8.60
C ALA A 27 5.48 -5.50 7.94
N PRO A 28 6.65 -5.36 7.28
CA PRO A 28 7.47 -6.51 6.98
C PRO A 28 7.77 -7.20 8.32
N PRO A 29 7.33 -8.45 8.56
CA PRO A 29 7.43 -9.09 9.88
C PRO A 29 8.87 -9.45 10.27
N GLU A 30 9.86 -9.16 9.42
CA GLU A 30 11.25 -9.48 9.61
C GLU A 30 12.14 -8.33 9.12
N CYS A 31 13.24 -8.08 9.81
CA CYS A 31 14.29 -7.18 9.33
C CYS A 31 15.02 -7.81 8.13
N LYS A 32 14.52 -7.52 6.93
CA LYS A 32 15.11 -7.99 5.67
C LYS A 32 15.07 -6.91 4.59
N ASP A 33 15.97 -7.06 3.63
CA ASP A 33 15.93 -6.29 2.40
C ASP A 33 14.85 -6.88 1.48
N LEU A 34 14.02 -6.01 0.92
CA LEU A 34 13.00 -6.37 -0.08
C LEU A 34 13.55 -6.25 -1.50
N ALA A 35 14.49 -5.33 -1.72
CA ALA A 35 15.20 -5.22 -2.99
C ALA A 35 16.32 -6.27 -3.11
N PRO A 36 16.76 -6.58 -4.34
CA PRO A 36 17.87 -7.50 -4.56
C PRO A 36 19.15 -7.07 -3.82
N GLU A 37 19.91 -8.05 -3.30
CA GLU A 37 21.21 -7.82 -2.66
C GLU A 37 22.15 -6.89 -3.47
N PRO A 38 22.35 -7.06 -4.79
CA PRO A 38 23.23 -6.17 -5.54
C PRO A 38 22.75 -4.71 -5.54
N THR A 39 21.43 -4.48 -5.56
CA THR A 39 20.82 -3.14 -5.51
C THR A 39 21.10 -2.48 -4.17
N CYS A 40 20.82 -3.17 -3.06
CA CYS A 40 21.06 -2.61 -1.72
C CYS A 40 22.54 -2.41 -1.43
N LYS A 41 23.40 -3.32 -1.89
CA LYS A 41 24.86 -3.17 -1.79
C LYS A 41 25.37 -1.96 -2.58
N GLN A 42 24.85 -1.75 -3.80
CA GLN A 42 25.17 -0.56 -4.57
C GLN A 42 24.74 0.71 -3.83
N TRP A 43 23.52 0.74 -3.28
CA TRP A 43 23.04 1.91 -2.55
C TRP A 43 23.87 2.22 -1.30
N LYS A 44 24.28 1.19 -0.56
CA LYS A 44 25.22 1.35 0.56
C LYS A 44 26.56 1.91 0.12
N ASN A 45 27.12 1.39 -0.97
CA ASN A 45 28.42 1.82 -1.49
C ASN A 45 28.39 3.23 -2.08
N SER A 46 27.25 3.66 -2.61
CA SER A 46 27.04 5.00 -3.18
C SER A 46 26.52 6.02 -2.16
N GLU A 47 26.49 5.69 -0.87
CA GLU A 47 25.94 6.53 0.21
C GLU A 47 24.46 6.92 0.01
N SER A 48 23.76 6.19 -0.85
CA SER A 48 22.34 6.39 -1.20
C SER A 48 21.37 5.95 -0.12
N CYS A 49 21.83 5.32 0.96
CA CYS A 49 20.98 5.00 2.11
C CYS A 49 20.34 6.28 2.69
N GLY A 50 20.98 7.45 2.61
CA GLY A 50 20.35 8.72 3.04
C GLY A 50 19.31 9.29 2.07
N ASN A 51 19.17 8.73 0.86
CA ASN A 51 18.34 9.29 -0.19
C ASN A 51 16.88 8.85 -0.04
N ARG A 52 16.03 9.76 0.46
CA ARG A 52 14.60 9.53 0.64
C ARG A 52 13.84 9.20 -0.64
N LEU A 53 14.34 9.58 -1.82
CA LEU A 53 13.68 9.28 -3.09
C LEU A 53 13.75 7.78 -3.46
N LEU A 54 14.69 7.04 -2.85
CA LEU A 54 14.88 5.61 -3.11
C LEU A 54 14.16 4.73 -2.08
N GLU A 55 13.56 5.34 -1.05
CA GLU A 55 12.90 4.64 0.07
C GLU A 55 13.75 3.48 0.65
N PRO A 56 15.05 3.73 0.98
CA PRO A 56 15.96 2.68 1.45
C PRO A 56 15.53 2.11 2.82
N ASP A 57 14.76 2.87 3.59
CA ASP A 57 14.08 2.49 4.82
C ASP A 57 12.89 1.55 4.60
N PHE A 58 12.51 1.28 3.35
CA PHE A 58 11.54 0.24 2.98
C PHE A 58 12.23 -0.91 2.25
N TYR A 59 13.02 -0.61 1.21
CA TYR A 59 13.57 -1.63 0.31
C TYR A 59 14.89 -2.26 0.77
N CYS A 60 15.73 -1.50 1.47
CA CYS A 60 17.09 -1.92 1.85
C CYS A 60 17.32 -1.78 3.36
N ARG A 61 16.27 -2.09 4.15
CA ARG A 61 16.24 -1.85 5.60
C ARG A 61 17.38 -2.50 6.36
N LYS A 62 17.71 -3.75 6.03
CA LYS A 62 18.79 -4.48 6.69
C LYS A 62 20.14 -3.96 6.23
N THR A 63 20.35 -3.81 4.92
CA THR A 63 21.62 -3.35 4.36
C THR A 63 21.99 -1.92 4.80
N CYS A 64 21.00 -1.04 4.91
CA CYS A 64 21.13 0.35 5.36
C CYS A 64 20.93 0.53 6.88
N ASN A 65 20.81 -0.55 7.67
CA ASN A 65 20.68 -0.53 9.14
C ASN A 65 19.45 0.25 9.69
N TYR A 66 18.33 0.24 8.96
CA TYR A 66 17.04 0.79 9.43
C TYR A 66 16.24 -0.17 10.32
N CYS A 67 16.69 -1.41 10.47
CA CYS A 67 16.12 -2.38 11.38
C CYS A 67 17.23 -3.26 11.99
N ALA A 68 16.93 -3.90 13.12
CA ALA A 68 17.79 -4.85 13.83
C ALA A 68 17.15 -6.24 13.84
#